data_AF-A0A6P4ZSU1-F1
#
_entry.id   AF-A0A6P4ZSU1-F1
#
_cell.length_a   1.000
_cell.length_b   1.000
_cell.length_c   1.000
_cell.angle_alpha   90.00
_cell.angle_beta   90.00
_cell.angle_gamma   90.00
#
_symmetry.space_group_name_H-M   'P 1'
#
loop_
_entity.id
_entity.type
_entity.pdbx_description
1 polymer ?
#
loop_
_entity_poly.entity_id
_entity_poly.type
_entity_poly.pdbx_seq_one_letter_code
_entity_poly.pdbx_strand_id
1 'polypeptide(L)'
;IKRMEETRPDGVVDCVTECPLTHFDDNNVCKKCSSFCKDVSNEGKRTCSGPASTDCGTCKYQYEGRCVEGCRPGQKAVKADNNNTFTCRKCRPGHECKLGDEQEDICPAGTASNDNRTMCVPCAAGEFSSAPGAASCQKCPAGQYSSPAGSNGCKDCPVGQYGNAAESTGCKICPAGQYSDTARSTGCKDCPAGKYSDATKSTGCKNCPAGQYNSRTGSNRCWDCPAGQYMTRAGSATCWDCPAGRYSNRVRSTTCTPCPAGQYSSGTRSTGCTNCPGGIFTSTAGSQRCTACRYGGTSNAAGRPACQGSTRLSSRVCEDETMSLSCNYGLEIQVHYAMYGRKNGSTCKKGWLLTHDCASSNSLSKVREYCQGRRTCSIQASNSVFGEPCFGTAKYLEATYTCIGTP
;
A
#
# COMPACT_ATOMS: atom_id res chain seq x y z
N ILE A 1 -20.94 43.90 72.15
CA ILE A 1 -21.26 45.30 71.77
C ILE A 1 -20.36 45.66 70.58
N LYS A 2 -20.95 46.19 69.50
CA LYS A 2 -20.30 46.44 68.19
C LYS A 2 -19.09 47.38 68.28
N ARG A 3 -18.14 47.23 67.34
CA ARG A 3 -17.37 48.28 66.61
C ARG A 3 -16.58 47.54 65.53
N MET A 4 -17.03 47.42 64.28
CA MET A 4 -17.19 48.42 63.21
C MET A 4 -15.98 49.33 63.02
N GLU A 5 -15.51 49.27 61.78
CA GLU A 5 -14.37 49.89 61.13
C GLU A 5 -14.40 51.42 61.23
N GLU A 6 -13.23 52.03 61.32
CA GLU A 6 -13.03 53.42 60.92
C GLU A 6 -11.80 53.46 59.99
N THR A 7 -12.03 53.42 58.68
CA THR A 7 -11.00 53.76 57.69
C THR A 7 -10.60 55.22 57.85
N ARG A 8 -9.34 55.48 58.18
CA ARG A 8 -8.76 56.82 58.06
C ARG A 8 -8.39 57.13 56.59
N PRO A 9 -8.41 58.42 56.16
CA PRO A 9 -8.03 58.84 54.81
C PRO A 9 -6.60 58.43 54.37
N ASP A 10 -5.77 58.01 55.31
CA ASP A 10 -4.34 57.74 55.22
C ASP A 10 -3.97 56.24 55.16
N GLY A 11 -4.96 55.34 55.08
CA GLY A 11 -4.73 53.91 54.79
C GLY A 11 -4.16 53.07 55.94
N VAL A 12 -4.24 53.56 57.17
CA VAL A 12 -3.82 52.84 58.38
C VAL A 12 -4.90 51.81 58.80
N VAL A 13 -4.48 50.57 59.11
CA VAL A 13 -5.34 49.50 59.65
C VAL A 13 -4.85 49.15 61.06
N ASP A 14 -5.77 49.10 62.04
CA ASP A 14 -5.46 48.67 63.41
C ASP A 14 -5.33 47.14 63.51
N CYS A 15 -4.26 46.66 64.13
CA CYS A 15 -4.03 45.24 64.40
C CYS A 15 -4.76 44.80 65.68
N VAL A 16 -5.53 43.71 65.58
CA VAL A 16 -6.10 43.02 66.74
C VAL A 16 -5.10 41.99 67.27
N THR A 17 -4.91 41.95 68.58
CA THR A 17 -3.89 41.15 69.30
C THR A 17 -4.25 39.68 69.51
N GLU A 18 -5.36 39.17 68.96
CA GLU A 18 -5.85 37.81 69.23
C GLU A 18 -6.18 37.04 67.94
N CYS A 19 -5.57 35.85 67.75
CA CYS A 19 -6.03 34.87 66.76
C CYS A 19 -7.47 34.48 67.13
N PRO A 20 -8.46 34.54 66.22
CA PRO A 20 -9.80 34.06 66.51
C PRO A 20 -9.76 32.59 66.95
N LEU A 21 -10.47 32.26 68.03
CA LEU A 21 -10.48 30.91 68.65
C LEU A 21 -10.82 29.76 67.68
N THR A 22 -11.36 30.07 66.50
CA THR A 22 -11.71 29.10 65.45
C THR A 22 -10.55 28.67 64.55
N HIS A 23 -9.32 29.17 64.78
CA HIS A 23 -8.16 28.95 63.89
C HIS A 23 -6.94 28.31 64.56
N PHE A 24 -7.11 27.80 65.78
CA PHE A 24 -6.15 26.93 66.46
C PHE A 24 -6.45 25.46 66.16
N ASP A 25 -5.41 24.63 66.12
CA ASP A 25 -5.59 23.18 66.21
C ASP A 25 -5.67 22.72 67.68
N ASP A 26 -5.93 21.42 67.89
CA ASP A 26 -6.09 20.82 69.22
C ASP A 26 -4.83 20.91 70.10
N ASN A 27 -3.71 21.41 69.55
CA ASN A 27 -2.45 21.67 70.24
C ASN A 27 -2.14 23.18 70.39
N ASN A 28 -3.12 24.07 70.18
CA ASN A 28 -3.00 25.53 70.29
C ASN A 28 -1.99 26.18 69.32
N VAL A 29 -1.82 25.64 68.10
CA VAL A 29 -1.01 26.27 67.05
C VAL A 29 -1.91 27.01 66.04
N CYS A 30 -1.68 28.31 65.82
CA CYS A 30 -2.49 29.13 64.91
C CYS A 30 -2.14 28.79 63.43
N LYS A 31 -3.10 28.22 62.68
CA LYS A 31 -2.87 27.56 61.37
C LYS A 31 -2.57 28.47 60.17
N LYS A 32 -2.63 29.81 60.30
CA LYS A 32 -2.55 30.73 59.14
C LYS A 32 -1.39 31.74 59.13
N CYS A 33 -0.36 31.52 59.95
CA CYS A 33 0.95 32.19 59.80
C CYS A 33 2.00 31.18 59.33
N SER A 34 1.83 30.64 58.13
CA SER A 34 2.78 29.66 57.59
C SER A 34 3.96 30.35 56.91
N SER A 35 5.15 30.04 57.43
CA SER A 35 6.52 30.19 56.90
C SER A 35 7.34 31.39 57.40
N PHE A 36 8.58 31.09 57.82
CA PHE A 36 9.69 31.98 58.24
C PHE A 36 9.91 32.22 59.75
N CYS A 37 10.11 31.15 60.53
CA CYS A 37 11.07 31.16 61.64
C CYS A 37 11.88 29.84 61.57
N LYS A 38 13.19 29.91 61.31
CA LYS A 38 14.09 28.76 61.48
C LYS A 38 14.94 29.03 62.72
N ASP A 39 14.96 28.06 63.63
CA ASP A 39 15.70 28.12 64.88
C ASP A 39 17.21 28.09 64.59
N VAL A 40 17.95 29.09 65.06
CA VAL A 40 19.41 29.22 64.80
C VAL A 40 20.25 29.26 66.07
N SER A 41 19.67 29.10 67.27
CA SER A 41 20.45 28.91 68.49
C SER A 41 20.16 27.53 69.09
N ASN A 42 21.13 26.61 68.99
CA ASN A 42 21.07 25.24 69.54
C ASN A 42 21.01 25.19 71.09
N GLU A 43 20.39 26.16 71.76
CA GLU A 43 20.32 26.27 73.22
C GLU A 43 18.90 26.48 73.75
N GLY A 44 17.86 26.31 72.94
CA GLY A 44 16.47 26.33 73.41
C GLY A 44 16.05 27.65 74.09
N LYS A 45 16.75 28.75 73.78
CA LYS A 45 16.54 30.07 74.39
C LYS A 45 16.11 31.07 73.32
N ARG A 46 14.80 31.37 73.29
CA ARG A 46 14.21 32.42 72.44
C ARG A 46 14.52 33.78 73.06
N THR A 47 15.48 34.50 72.52
CA THR A 47 15.82 35.87 72.95
C THR A 47 15.68 36.81 71.75
N CYS A 48 14.65 37.67 71.77
CA CYS A 48 14.57 38.88 70.93
C CYS A 48 14.96 40.07 71.83
N SER A 49 15.90 40.91 71.37
CA SER A 49 16.24 42.19 72.02
C SER A 49 16.21 43.31 70.98
N GLY A 50 15.08 44.00 70.91
CA GLY A 50 14.79 45.24 70.18
C GLY A 50 13.52 45.90 70.76
N PRO A 51 13.30 47.22 70.60
CA PRO A 51 12.46 48.03 71.48
C PRO A 51 10.97 48.10 71.08
N ALA A 52 10.40 47.01 70.54
CA ALA A 52 8.96 46.78 70.39
C ALA A 52 8.72 45.31 70.00
N SER A 53 7.63 44.73 70.50
CA SER A 53 7.25 43.32 70.28
C SER A 53 6.76 42.98 68.87
N THR A 54 6.89 43.90 67.90
CA THR A 54 6.65 43.66 66.47
C THR A 54 7.91 43.26 65.70
N ASP A 55 9.09 43.36 66.32
CA ASP A 55 10.39 43.24 65.65
C ASP A 55 11.16 41.96 65.99
N CYS A 56 10.50 40.79 66.00
CA CYS A 56 11.23 39.56 65.61
C CYS A 56 11.36 39.49 64.07
N GLY A 57 11.68 40.62 63.45
CA GLY A 57 12.27 40.76 62.13
C GLY A 57 13.46 41.68 62.30
N THR A 58 14.66 41.22 61.93
CA THR A 58 15.80 42.12 61.79
C THR A 58 15.37 43.24 60.84
N CYS A 59 15.30 44.47 61.31
CA CYS A 59 14.91 45.61 60.49
C CYS A 59 15.96 45.79 59.39
N LYS A 60 15.67 45.25 58.19
CA LYS A 60 16.62 45.15 57.07
C LYS A 60 17.05 46.53 56.57
N TYR A 61 16.22 47.56 56.76
CA TYR A 61 16.49 48.93 56.31
C TYR A 61 16.05 49.98 57.35
N GLN A 62 16.97 50.88 57.69
CA GLN A 62 16.74 51.99 58.62
C GLN A 62 16.96 53.33 57.91
N TYR A 63 15.98 54.24 58.00
CA TYR A 63 16.09 55.62 57.54
C TYR A 63 15.84 56.55 58.74
N GLU A 64 16.79 57.42 59.07
CA GLU A 64 16.73 58.31 60.25
C GLU A 64 16.39 57.60 61.58
N GLY A 65 16.88 56.37 61.76
CA GLY A 65 16.64 55.58 62.98
C GLY A 65 15.25 54.96 63.09
N ARG A 66 14.40 55.04 62.06
CA ARG A 66 13.12 54.34 61.98
C ARG A 66 13.16 53.20 60.97
N CYS A 67 12.46 52.11 61.28
CA CYS A 67 12.21 51.04 60.33
C CYS A 67 11.24 51.53 59.25
N VAL A 68 11.67 51.44 58.00
CA VAL A 68 10.85 51.79 56.84
C VAL A 68 10.38 50.53 56.11
N GLU A 69 9.21 50.60 55.48
CA GLU A 69 8.74 49.53 54.59
C GLU A 69 9.80 49.24 53.52
N GLY A 70 10.11 47.97 53.31
CA GLY A 70 10.99 47.53 52.24
C GLY A 70 10.41 47.81 50.85
N CYS A 71 11.13 47.43 49.80
CA CYS A 71 10.65 47.61 48.43
C CYS A 71 9.41 46.78 48.12
N ARG A 72 8.54 47.30 47.23
CA ARG A 72 7.31 46.60 46.81
C ARG A 72 7.65 45.25 46.15
N PRO A 73 6.73 44.26 46.15
CA PRO A 73 6.93 43.00 45.43
C PRO A 73 7.45 43.23 44.01
N GLY A 74 8.49 42.48 43.60
CA GLY A 74 9.12 42.64 42.28
C GLY A 74 10.19 43.72 42.18
N GLN A 75 10.52 44.36 43.31
CA GLN A 75 11.61 45.32 43.44
C GLN A 75 12.63 44.82 44.47
N LYS A 76 13.89 45.16 44.24
CA LYS A 76 15.01 44.94 45.17
C LYS A 76 15.52 46.27 45.71
N ALA A 77 16.01 46.26 46.94
CA ALA A 77 16.71 47.41 47.50
C ALA A 77 18.16 47.45 47.00
N VAL A 78 18.62 48.63 46.58
CA VAL A 78 20.01 48.88 46.19
C VAL A 78 20.56 49.97 47.10
N LYS A 79 21.66 49.68 47.81
CA LYS A 79 22.35 50.65 48.67
C LYS A 79 22.84 51.83 47.82
N ALA A 80 22.52 53.05 48.24
CA ALA A 80 23.05 54.26 47.62
C ALA A 80 24.46 54.57 48.19
N ASP A 81 25.28 55.29 47.42
CA ASP A 81 26.70 55.55 47.72
C ASP A 81 26.92 56.38 49.01
N ASN A 82 25.88 57.05 49.51
CA ASN A 82 25.92 57.87 50.72
C ASN A 82 25.03 57.28 51.83
N ASN A 83 25.66 56.54 52.74
CA ASN A 83 25.26 56.15 54.10
C ASN A 83 23.74 56.12 54.43
N ASN A 84 23.19 54.92 54.66
CA ASN A 84 21.82 54.64 55.14
C ASN A 84 20.63 54.95 54.23
N THR A 85 20.85 55.24 52.94
CA THR A 85 19.75 55.36 51.97
C THR A 85 19.75 54.17 50.99
N PHE A 86 18.57 53.64 50.68
CA PHE A 86 18.37 52.60 49.68
C PHE A 86 17.38 53.09 48.61
N THR A 87 17.58 52.65 47.38
CA THR A 87 16.65 52.89 46.28
C THR A 87 16.02 51.57 45.85
N CYS A 88 14.72 51.59 45.55
CA CYS A 88 14.02 50.41 45.05
C CYS A 88 14.13 50.33 43.53
N ARG A 89 14.71 49.24 43.03
CA ARG A 89 14.84 49.00 41.59
C ARG A 89 14.06 47.75 41.20
N LYS A 90 13.34 47.80 40.08
CA LYS A 90 12.64 46.63 39.53
C LYS A 90 13.66 45.53 39.24
N CYS A 91 13.31 44.29 39.55
CA CYS A 91 14.21 43.15 39.35
C CYS A 91 14.42 42.84 37.87
N ARG A 92 15.56 42.24 37.54
CA ARG A 92 15.91 41.95 36.15
C ARG A 92 14.92 40.95 35.54
N PRO A 93 14.63 41.05 34.24
CA PRO A 93 13.91 40.00 33.54
C PRO A 93 14.58 38.64 33.77
N GLY A 94 13.77 37.61 34.04
CA GLY A 94 14.26 36.26 34.36
C GLY A 94 14.60 36.01 35.83
N HIS A 95 14.40 37.01 36.70
CA HIS A 95 14.52 36.86 38.14
C HIS A 95 13.18 37.14 38.84
N GLU A 96 13.00 36.55 40.02
CA GLU A 96 11.94 36.91 40.95
C GLU A 96 12.51 37.62 42.19
N CYS A 97 11.74 38.56 42.71
CA CYS A 97 12.04 39.21 43.98
C CYS A 97 10.86 39.01 44.92
N LYS A 98 11.07 38.10 45.87
CA LYS A 98 10.23 37.96 47.05
C LYS A 98 10.38 39.24 47.90
N LEU A 99 9.33 39.62 48.63
CA LEU A 99 9.20 40.92 49.32
C LEU A 99 10.53 41.38 49.96
N GLY A 100 11.12 42.46 49.45
CA GLY A 100 12.21 43.18 50.10
C GLY A 100 13.58 42.48 50.18
N ASP A 101 13.81 41.40 49.42
CA ASP A 101 15.12 40.73 49.38
C ASP A 101 16.20 41.56 48.66
N GLU A 102 17.42 41.57 49.23
CA GLU A 102 18.60 42.22 48.62
C GLU A 102 19.09 41.45 47.37
N GLN A 103 18.69 40.18 47.23
CA GLN A 103 19.16 39.26 46.20
C GLN A 103 18.03 38.85 45.24
N GLU A 104 18.32 38.85 43.95
CA GLU A 104 17.40 38.47 42.89
C GLU A 104 17.47 36.94 42.67
N ASP A 105 16.39 36.20 42.93
CA ASP A 105 16.36 34.75 42.69
C ASP A 105 16.24 34.48 41.17
N ILE A 106 17.14 33.68 40.60
CA ILE A 106 17.09 33.31 39.18
C ILE A 106 15.93 32.35 38.94
N CYS A 107 15.06 32.64 37.98
CA CYS A 107 14.02 31.69 37.58
C CYS A 107 14.64 30.41 37.00
N PRO A 108 14.31 29.22 37.51
CA PRO A 108 14.86 27.97 37.00
C PRO A 108 14.39 27.69 35.56
N ALA A 109 15.14 26.83 34.85
CA ALA A 109 14.73 26.35 33.53
C ALA A 109 13.32 25.74 33.57
N GLY A 110 12.52 25.98 32.53
CA GLY A 110 11.10 25.68 32.50
C GLY A 110 10.19 26.78 33.05
N THR A 111 10.74 27.84 33.65
CA THR A 111 9.97 28.99 34.14
C THR A 111 10.45 30.31 33.53
N ALA A 112 9.61 31.34 33.58
CA ALA A 112 9.94 32.72 33.24
C ALA A 112 9.35 33.68 34.26
N SER A 113 9.99 34.83 34.45
CA SER A 113 9.52 35.84 35.40
C SER A 113 8.25 36.52 34.89
N ASN A 114 7.21 36.66 35.74
CA ASN A 114 6.00 37.40 35.37
C ASN A 114 6.26 38.91 35.15
N ASP A 115 5.29 39.66 34.60
CA ASP A 115 5.46 41.09 34.26
C ASP A 115 5.88 41.98 35.46
N ASN A 116 5.41 41.60 36.64
CA ASN A 116 5.72 42.29 37.89
C ASN A 116 7.00 41.81 38.55
N ARG A 117 7.68 40.77 38.03
CA ARG A 117 8.91 40.17 38.59
C ARG A 117 8.75 39.65 40.02
N THR A 118 7.52 39.30 40.41
CA THR A 118 7.17 38.84 41.76
C THR A 118 7.29 37.34 41.93
N MET A 119 7.22 36.59 40.82
CA MET A 119 7.35 35.13 40.83
C MET A 119 7.79 34.58 39.48
N CYS A 120 8.39 33.40 39.51
CA CYS A 120 8.66 32.57 38.34
C CYS A 120 7.45 31.71 37.97
N VAL A 121 6.91 31.93 36.78
CA VAL A 121 5.74 31.24 36.24
C VAL A 121 6.20 30.13 35.30
N PRO A 122 5.66 28.90 35.41
CA PRO A 122 5.96 27.82 34.47
C PRO A 122 5.61 28.21 33.04
N CYS A 123 6.47 27.88 32.08
CA CYS A 123 6.17 28.06 30.67
C CYS A 123 4.93 27.24 30.30
N ALA A 124 4.01 27.84 29.52
CA ALA A 124 2.80 27.16 29.10
C ALA A 124 3.13 25.91 28.28
N ALA A 125 2.19 24.96 28.18
CA ALA A 125 2.35 23.84 27.25
C ALA A 125 2.50 24.38 25.82
N GLY A 126 3.43 23.84 25.05
CA GLY A 126 3.85 24.39 23.76
C GLY A 126 5.00 25.40 23.85
N GLU A 127 5.40 25.81 25.06
CA GLU A 127 6.55 26.68 25.31
C GLU A 127 7.60 26.02 26.21
N PHE A 128 8.80 26.60 26.27
CA PHE A 128 9.89 26.13 27.11
C PHE A 128 10.87 27.24 27.48
N SER A 129 11.72 27.00 28.48
CA SER A 129 12.94 27.78 28.72
C SER A 129 14.11 26.84 29.05
N SER A 130 15.14 26.85 28.20
CA SER A 130 16.25 25.89 28.28
C SER A 130 17.26 26.19 29.39
N ALA A 131 17.42 27.46 29.73
CA ALA A 131 18.36 27.92 30.74
C ALA A 131 17.64 28.68 31.87
N PRO A 132 18.19 28.65 33.10
CA PRO A 132 17.76 29.55 34.15
C PRO A 132 17.90 31.02 33.73
N GLY A 133 17.07 31.90 34.29
CA GLY A 133 17.12 33.34 34.02
C GLY A 133 16.34 33.75 32.77
N ALA A 134 15.41 32.92 32.28
CA ALA A 134 14.61 33.25 31.11
C ALA A 134 13.63 34.39 31.38
N ALA A 135 13.78 35.49 30.65
CA ALA A 135 12.90 36.65 30.72
C ALA A 135 11.49 36.37 30.20
N SER A 136 11.36 35.41 29.28
CA SER A 136 10.14 34.98 28.63
C SER A 136 10.29 33.53 28.15
N CYS A 137 9.18 32.83 28.01
CA CYS A 137 9.17 31.48 27.46
C CYS A 137 9.31 31.50 25.93
N GLN A 138 10.03 30.51 25.39
CA GLN A 138 10.22 30.32 23.96
C GLN A 138 9.20 29.32 23.43
N LYS A 139 8.63 29.61 22.26
CA LYS A 139 7.67 28.73 21.61
C LYS A 139 8.37 27.51 21.01
N CYS A 140 7.79 26.34 21.17
CA CYS A 140 8.26 25.16 20.44
C CYS A 140 8.03 25.35 18.94
N PRO A 141 9.07 25.18 18.10
CA PRO A 141 8.93 25.29 16.66
C PRO A 141 8.09 24.13 16.11
N ALA A 142 7.58 24.30 14.89
CA ALA A 142 6.88 23.22 14.18
C ALA A 142 7.74 21.95 14.12
N GLY A 143 7.08 20.80 14.22
CA GLY A 143 7.71 19.48 14.38
C GLY A 143 8.11 19.12 15.81
N GLN A 144 8.00 20.04 16.77
CA GLN A 144 8.26 19.78 18.18
C GLN A 144 7.08 20.17 19.06
N TYR A 145 7.05 19.64 20.28
CA TYR A 145 6.00 19.92 21.27
C TYR A 145 6.55 19.98 22.69
N SER A 146 5.85 20.65 23.60
CA SER A 146 6.12 20.56 25.04
C SER A 146 4.84 20.34 25.83
N SER A 147 4.87 19.35 26.72
CA SER A 147 3.78 19.04 27.64
C SER A 147 4.33 18.12 28.75
N PRO A 148 3.95 18.35 30.03
CA PRO A 148 3.09 19.43 30.54
C PRO A 148 3.80 20.80 30.58
N ALA A 149 3.11 21.82 31.12
CA ALA A 149 3.69 23.13 31.41
C ALA A 149 4.94 23.01 32.32
N GLY A 150 5.85 23.99 32.25
CA GLY A 150 7.12 23.98 32.97
C GLY A 150 8.25 23.23 32.24
N SER A 151 8.10 22.98 30.95
CA SER A 151 9.10 22.23 30.17
C SER A 151 10.38 23.05 29.95
N ASN A 152 11.54 22.43 30.15
CA ASN A 152 12.85 23.03 29.88
C ASN A 152 13.36 22.80 28.44
N GLY A 153 12.54 22.17 27.59
CA GLY A 153 12.88 21.88 26.21
C GLY A 153 11.68 21.37 25.43
N CYS A 154 11.79 21.40 24.11
CA CYS A 154 10.80 20.80 23.23
C CYS A 154 11.19 19.36 22.87
N LYS A 155 10.20 18.48 22.81
CA LYS A 155 10.33 17.10 22.36
C LYS A 155 10.03 17.03 20.87
N ASP A 156 10.83 16.28 20.11
CA ASP A 156 10.56 16.05 18.70
C ASP A 156 9.31 15.19 18.52
N CYS A 157 8.51 15.51 17.50
CA CYS A 157 7.48 14.60 17.06
C CYS A 157 8.14 13.33 16.49
N PRO A 158 7.83 12.14 17.05
CA PRO A 158 8.41 10.90 16.58
C PRO A 158 7.90 10.56 15.19
N VAL A 159 8.59 9.64 14.52
CA VAL A 159 8.17 9.08 13.24
C VAL A 159 6.73 8.55 13.29
N GLY A 160 6.00 8.70 12.18
CA GLY A 160 4.55 8.47 12.11
C GLY A 160 3.69 9.58 12.73
N GLN A 161 4.30 10.63 13.26
CA GLN A 161 3.60 11.81 13.78
C GLN A 161 4.20 13.11 13.21
N TYR A 162 3.47 14.21 13.39
CA TYR A 162 3.88 15.53 12.93
C TYR A 162 3.34 16.65 13.84
N GLY A 163 4.02 17.80 13.84
CA GLY A 163 3.59 19.02 14.51
C GLY A 163 3.48 20.16 13.49
N ASN A 164 2.28 20.49 13.04
CA ASN A 164 2.07 21.43 11.93
C ASN A 164 2.12 22.91 12.33
N ALA A 165 2.17 23.21 13.62
CA ALA A 165 2.17 24.57 14.14
C ALA A 165 3.23 24.73 15.24
N ALA A 166 3.71 25.96 15.41
CA ALA A 166 4.41 26.34 16.62
C ALA A 166 3.47 26.23 17.83
N GLU A 167 4.02 26.17 19.04
CA GLU A 167 3.23 26.07 20.30
C GLU A 167 2.42 24.77 20.39
N SER A 168 2.86 23.72 19.70
CA SER A 168 2.20 22.42 19.77
C SER A 168 2.35 21.82 21.17
N THR A 169 1.24 21.41 21.78
CA THR A 169 1.22 20.69 23.06
C THR A 169 1.32 19.17 22.90
N GLY A 170 1.28 18.70 21.65
CA GLY A 170 1.40 17.30 21.28
C GLY A 170 1.50 17.13 19.76
N CYS A 171 1.81 15.92 19.34
CA CYS A 171 1.97 15.59 17.93
C CYS A 171 0.70 14.93 17.37
N LYS A 172 0.38 15.27 16.12
CA LYS A 172 -0.70 14.65 15.36
C LYS A 172 -0.19 13.39 14.69
N ILE A 173 -1.00 12.33 14.69
CA ILE A 173 -0.65 11.08 14.00
C ILE A 173 -0.88 11.22 12.50
N CYS A 174 -0.04 10.57 11.69
CA CYS A 174 -0.33 10.43 10.27
C CYS A 174 -1.54 9.53 10.05
N PRO A 175 -2.56 9.99 9.31
CA PRO A 175 -3.72 9.17 8.97
C PRO A 175 -3.32 8.05 8.00
N ALA A 176 -4.21 7.06 7.83
CA ALA A 176 -4.04 6.02 6.83
C ALA A 176 -3.87 6.65 5.43
N GLY A 177 -2.99 6.07 4.62
CA GLY A 177 -2.56 6.61 3.33
C GLY A 177 -1.41 7.60 3.40
N GLN A 178 -1.00 8.03 4.60
CA GLN A 178 0.12 8.93 4.81
C GLN A 178 1.15 8.37 5.80
N TYR A 179 2.37 8.90 5.76
CA TYR A 179 3.46 8.47 6.62
C TYR A 179 4.42 9.62 6.99
N SER A 180 5.20 9.41 8.03
CA SER A 180 6.31 10.30 8.42
C SER A 180 7.52 9.44 8.79
N ASP A 181 8.56 9.49 7.98
CA ASP A 181 9.79 8.70 8.09
C ASP A 181 10.89 9.41 8.89
N THR A 182 10.72 10.70 9.17
CA THR A 182 11.68 11.53 9.91
C THR A 182 11.07 12.09 11.19
N ALA A 183 11.84 12.08 12.27
CA ALA A 183 11.49 12.82 13.47
C ALA A 183 11.42 14.33 13.15
N ARG A 184 10.69 15.08 13.98
CA ARG A 184 10.48 16.53 13.83
C ARG A 184 9.76 16.91 12.53
N SER A 185 8.92 16.03 12.01
CA SER A 185 8.15 16.33 10.80
C SER A 185 7.06 17.38 11.07
N THR A 186 6.88 18.31 10.14
CA THR A 186 5.82 19.32 10.16
C THR A 186 4.54 18.87 9.45
N GLY A 187 4.60 17.75 8.74
CA GLY A 187 3.46 17.16 8.03
C GLY A 187 3.66 15.68 7.74
N CYS A 188 2.65 15.04 7.15
CA CYS A 188 2.77 13.68 6.66
C CYS A 188 2.94 13.69 5.14
N LYS A 189 3.71 12.73 4.64
CA LYS A 189 3.91 12.45 3.22
C LYS A 189 2.84 11.48 2.76
N ASP A 190 2.26 11.72 1.58
CA ASP A 190 1.33 10.78 0.97
C ASP A 190 2.06 9.52 0.50
N CYS A 191 1.42 8.36 0.64
CA CYS A 191 1.93 7.14 0.02
C CYS A 191 1.95 7.29 -1.51
N PRO A 192 3.10 7.07 -2.18
CA PRO A 192 3.18 7.18 -3.62
C PRO A 192 2.37 6.08 -4.32
N ALA A 193 2.09 6.28 -5.60
CA ALA A 193 1.44 5.26 -6.43
C ALA A 193 2.21 3.92 -6.37
N GLY A 194 1.47 2.83 -6.36
CA GLY A 194 1.96 1.48 -6.13
C GLY A 194 2.20 1.11 -4.67
N LYS A 195 2.05 2.04 -3.73
CA LYS A 195 2.15 1.79 -2.29
C LYS A 195 0.89 2.21 -1.55
N TYR A 196 0.71 1.72 -0.33
CA TYR A 196 -0.41 2.07 0.53
C TYR A 196 -0.01 2.07 2.01
N SER A 197 -0.84 2.68 2.84
CA SER A 197 -0.74 2.56 4.29
C SER A 197 -2.13 2.39 4.89
N ASP A 198 -2.42 1.19 5.39
CA ASP A 198 -3.67 0.83 6.07
C ASP A 198 -3.69 1.23 7.55
N ALA A 199 -2.53 1.54 8.13
CA ALA A 199 -2.38 1.86 9.55
C ALA A 199 -2.16 3.37 9.78
N THR A 200 -2.78 3.90 10.83
CA THR A 200 -2.41 5.22 11.37
C THR A 200 -1.03 5.19 12.02
N LYS A 201 -0.36 6.34 12.11
CA LYS A 201 0.99 6.48 12.67
C LYS A 201 2.04 5.68 11.89
N SER A 202 1.88 5.57 10.57
CA SER A 202 2.82 4.86 9.71
C SER A 202 4.12 5.61 9.53
N THR A 203 5.23 4.88 9.59
CA THR A 203 6.59 5.40 9.33
C THR A 203 7.02 5.19 7.88
N GLY A 204 6.23 4.46 7.10
CA GLY A 204 6.46 4.19 5.68
C GLY A 204 5.25 3.54 5.04
N CYS A 205 5.28 3.39 3.72
CA CYS A 205 4.21 2.77 2.94
C CYS A 205 4.57 1.35 2.52
N LYS A 206 3.60 0.45 2.61
CA LYS A 206 3.67 -0.93 2.15
C LYS A 206 3.51 -0.96 0.63
N ASN A 207 4.26 -1.83 -0.05
CA ASN A 207 4.06 -2.05 -1.49
C ASN A 207 2.74 -2.79 -1.73
N CYS A 208 2.02 -2.45 -2.80
CA CYS A 208 0.91 -3.29 -3.24
C CYS A 208 1.42 -4.70 -3.58
N PRO A 209 0.82 -5.77 -3.04
CA PRO A 209 1.18 -7.14 -3.39
C PRO A 209 1.03 -7.44 -4.88
N ALA A 210 1.68 -8.51 -5.36
CA ALA A 210 1.47 -9.00 -6.71
C ALA A 210 -0.02 -9.31 -6.96
N GLY A 211 -0.49 -9.04 -8.17
CA GLY A 211 -1.91 -9.09 -8.53
C GLY A 211 -2.73 -7.89 -8.05
N GLN A 212 -2.14 -6.94 -7.33
CA GLN A 212 -2.81 -5.69 -6.92
C GLN A 212 -2.04 -4.48 -7.42
N TYR A 213 -2.71 -3.34 -7.44
CA TYR A 213 -2.14 -2.06 -7.86
C TYR A 213 -2.73 -0.89 -7.06
N ASN A 214 -2.04 0.25 -7.10
CA ASN A 214 -2.60 1.52 -6.65
C ASN A 214 -2.17 2.66 -7.58
N SER A 215 -3.11 3.27 -8.29
CA SER A 215 -2.84 4.39 -9.20
C SER A 215 -2.84 5.77 -8.53
N ARG A 216 -3.27 5.87 -7.26
CA ARG A 216 -3.47 7.13 -6.54
C ARG A 216 -2.40 7.34 -5.47
N THR A 217 -1.97 8.58 -5.27
CA THR A 217 -1.22 8.97 -4.07
C THR A 217 -2.14 9.01 -2.86
N GLY A 218 -1.59 8.84 -1.66
CA GLY A 218 -2.34 8.94 -0.41
C GLY A 218 -3.30 7.77 -0.15
N SER A 219 -3.14 6.64 -0.85
CA SER A 219 -4.08 5.52 -0.72
C SER A 219 -3.83 4.70 0.54
N ASN A 220 -4.91 4.29 1.19
CA ASN A 220 -4.88 3.39 2.34
C ASN A 220 -5.08 1.91 1.97
N ARG A 221 -5.23 1.59 0.69
CA ARG A 221 -5.39 0.22 0.19
C ARG A 221 -4.89 0.08 -1.25
N CYS A 222 -4.75 -1.17 -1.68
CA CYS A 222 -4.56 -1.54 -3.07
C CYS A 222 -5.84 -2.12 -3.66
N TRP A 223 -5.96 -2.03 -4.98
CA TRP A 223 -7.05 -2.59 -5.76
C TRP A 223 -6.57 -3.84 -6.49
N ASP A 224 -7.44 -4.83 -6.60
CA ASP A 224 -7.14 -6.04 -7.36
C ASP A 224 -7.05 -5.74 -8.85
N CYS A 225 -6.10 -6.35 -9.53
CA CYS A 225 -6.10 -6.36 -10.99
C CYS A 225 -7.41 -6.98 -11.48
N PRO A 226 -8.20 -6.29 -12.31
CA PRO A 226 -9.44 -6.83 -12.84
C PRO A 226 -9.18 -8.00 -13.78
N ALA A 227 -10.23 -8.77 -14.08
CA ALA A 227 -10.13 -9.84 -15.08
C ALA A 227 -9.60 -9.29 -16.41
N GLY A 228 -8.81 -10.10 -17.10
CA GLY A 228 -8.06 -9.73 -18.30
C GLY A 228 -6.74 -9.01 -18.01
N GLN A 229 -6.44 -8.67 -16.76
CA GLN A 229 -5.18 -8.06 -16.36
C GLN A 229 -4.43 -8.90 -15.33
N TYR A 230 -3.12 -8.64 -15.21
CA TYR A 230 -2.25 -9.31 -14.25
C TYR A 230 -1.15 -8.36 -13.75
N MET A 231 -0.54 -8.71 -12.60
CA MET A 231 0.67 -8.04 -12.15
C MET A 231 1.59 -9.01 -11.41
N THR A 232 2.84 -9.11 -11.85
CA THR A 232 3.84 -10.03 -11.26
C THR A 232 4.64 -9.41 -10.12
N ARG A 233 4.82 -8.08 -10.14
CA ARG A 233 5.70 -7.36 -9.19
C ARG A 233 4.88 -6.66 -8.11
N ALA A 234 5.39 -6.68 -6.89
CA ALA A 234 4.89 -5.83 -5.84
C ALA A 234 5.23 -4.36 -6.11
N GLY A 235 4.42 -3.43 -5.61
CA GLY A 235 4.67 -2.00 -5.74
C GLY A 235 4.16 -1.38 -7.05
N SER A 236 3.27 -2.06 -7.78
CA SER A 236 2.83 -1.58 -9.09
C SER A 236 1.74 -0.51 -9.00
N ALA A 237 1.87 0.55 -9.79
CA ALA A 237 0.84 1.58 -9.92
C ALA A 237 -0.29 1.19 -10.90
N THR A 238 -0.07 0.18 -11.74
CA THR A 238 -1.00 -0.27 -12.78
C THR A 238 -0.91 -1.79 -12.97
N CYS A 239 -1.93 -2.40 -13.54
CA CYS A 239 -1.87 -3.79 -14.00
C CYS A 239 -1.52 -3.85 -15.49
N TRP A 240 -0.91 -4.95 -15.92
CA TRP A 240 -0.66 -5.22 -17.32
C TRP A 240 -1.82 -6.00 -17.93
N ASP A 241 -2.17 -5.67 -19.17
CA ASP A 241 -3.14 -6.44 -19.93
C ASP A 241 -2.58 -7.81 -20.28
N CYS A 242 -3.42 -8.85 -20.23
CA CYS A 242 -3.04 -10.15 -20.77
C CYS A 242 -2.74 -10.00 -22.26
N PRO A 243 -1.56 -10.44 -22.74
CA PRO A 243 -1.22 -10.36 -24.15
C PRO A 243 -2.07 -11.34 -24.97
N ALA A 244 -2.17 -11.09 -26.27
CA ALA A 244 -2.86 -11.98 -27.21
C ALA A 244 -2.37 -13.44 -27.07
N GLY A 245 -3.31 -14.38 -27.18
CA GLY A 245 -3.10 -15.79 -26.93
C GLY A 245 -3.18 -16.19 -25.45
N ARG A 246 -3.29 -15.24 -24.52
CA ARG A 246 -3.47 -15.50 -23.10
C ARG A 246 -4.71 -14.79 -22.55
N TYR A 247 -5.19 -15.28 -21.41
CA TYR A 247 -6.35 -14.73 -20.72
C TYR A 247 -6.20 -14.80 -19.20
N SER A 248 -7.02 -14.04 -18.49
CA SER A 248 -7.20 -14.17 -17.04
C SER A 248 -8.67 -13.95 -16.70
N ASN A 249 -9.35 -14.99 -16.20
CA ASN A 249 -10.74 -14.91 -15.77
C ASN A 249 -10.90 -14.56 -14.28
N ARG A 250 -9.80 -14.40 -13.54
CA ARG A 250 -9.79 -14.11 -12.11
C ARG A 250 -9.35 -12.67 -11.87
N VAL A 251 -9.93 -12.05 -10.85
CA VAL A 251 -9.36 -10.85 -10.24
C VAL A 251 -8.11 -11.21 -9.46
N ARG A 252 -7.24 -10.22 -9.22
CA ARG A 252 -5.99 -10.35 -8.47
C ARG A 252 -5.01 -11.36 -9.08
N SER A 253 -5.01 -11.50 -10.41
CA SER A 253 -4.13 -12.45 -11.07
C SER A 253 -2.69 -11.94 -11.11
N THR A 254 -1.74 -12.85 -10.89
CA THR A 254 -0.30 -12.59 -11.04
C THR A 254 0.25 -13.07 -12.37
N THR A 255 -0.54 -13.79 -13.16
CA THR A 255 -0.13 -14.36 -14.46
C THR A 255 -1.32 -14.48 -15.41
N CYS A 256 -1.04 -14.60 -16.71
CA CYS A 256 -2.06 -14.92 -17.70
C CYS A 256 -1.91 -16.35 -18.18
N THR A 257 -3.02 -17.07 -18.16
CA THR A 257 -3.11 -18.46 -18.62
C THR A 257 -3.12 -18.48 -20.15
N PRO A 258 -2.29 -19.30 -20.80
CA PRO A 258 -2.36 -19.47 -22.25
C PRO A 258 -3.71 -20.10 -22.64
N CYS A 259 -4.27 -19.66 -23.78
CA CYS A 259 -5.45 -20.33 -24.33
C CYS A 259 -5.14 -21.80 -24.60
N PRO A 260 -5.99 -22.75 -24.18
CA PRO A 260 -5.76 -24.15 -24.45
C PRO A 260 -5.80 -24.44 -25.96
N ALA A 261 -5.22 -25.56 -26.38
CA ALA A 261 -5.30 -25.98 -27.77
C ALA A 261 -6.78 -26.09 -28.22
N GLY A 262 -7.04 -25.73 -29.48
CA GLY A 262 -8.39 -25.58 -30.02
C GLY A 262 -9.03 -24.21 -29.74
N GLN A 263 -8.40 -23.35 -28.94
CA GLN A 263 -8.87 -22.00 -28.63
C GLN A 263 -7.82 -20.94 -28.91
N TYR A 264 -8.27 -19.71 -29.12
CA TYR A 264 -7.41 -18.56 -29.39
C TYR A 264 -7.91 -17.29 -28.69
N SER A 265 -7.03 -16.29 -28.60
CA SER A 265 -7.38 -14.93 -28.18
C SER A 265 -6.59 -13.95 -29.05
N SER A 266 -7.30 -13.15 -29.85
CA SER A 266 -6.67 -12.20 -30.80
C SER A 266 -6.31 -10.85 -30.16
N GLY A 267 -7.03 -10.45 -29.11
CA GLY A 267 -6.89 -9.16 -28.45
C GLY A 267 -6.04 -9.22 -27.17
N THR A 268 -5.66 -8.03 -26.69
CA THR A 268 -5.15 -7.86 -25.32
C THR A 268 -6.31 -7.82 -24.32
N ARG A 269 -5.99 -7.97 -23.03
CA ARG A 269 -6.94 -7.88 -21.91
C ARG A 269 -8.06 -8.92 -21.95
N SER A 270 -7.79 -10.10 -22.51
CA SER A 270 -8.83 -11.12 -22.63
C SER A 270 -9.17 -11.79 -21.30
N THR A 271 -10.46 -11.94 -21.02
CA THR A 271 -10.98 -12.65 -19.84
C THR A 271 -11.27 -14.13 -20.12
N GLY A 272 -11.18 -14.55 -21.38
CA GLY A 272 -11.43 -15.93 -21.82
C GLY A 272 -10.79 -16.20 -23.19
N CYS A 273 -11.02 -17.40 -23.72
CA CYS A 273 -10.55 -17.77 -25.05
C CYS A 273 -11.74 -18.15 -25.93
N THR A 274 -11.60 -17.89 -27.21
CA THR A 274 -12.60 -18.20 -28.22
C THR A 274 -12.26 -19.54 -28.87
N ASN A 275 -13.24 -20.42 -29.00
CA ASN A 275 -13.07 -21.68 -29.72
C ASN A 275 -12.75 -21.40 -31.21
N CYS A 276 -11.83 -22.18 -31.78
CA CYS A 276 -11.66 -22.21 -33.24
C CYS A 276 -12.96 -22.71 -33.90
N PRO A 277 -13.55 -21.96 -34.85
CA PRO A 277 -14.63 -22.44 -35.70
C PRO A 277 -14.29 -23.70 -36.49
N GLY A 278 -15.30 -24.40 -37.01
CA GLY A 278 -15.10 -25.57 -37.87
C GLY A 278 -14.30 -25.22 -39.13
N GLY A 279 -13.44 -26.14 -39.56
CA GLY A 279 -12.52 -25.96 -40.70
C GLY A 279 -11.19 -25.29 -40.35
N ILE A 280 -11.08 -24.69 -39.15
CA ILE A 280 -9.84 -24.13 -38.61
C ILE A 280 -9.52 -24.74 -37.23
N PHE A 281 -8.25 -24.74 -36.84
CA PHE A 281 -7.78 -25.34 -35.59
C PHE A 281 -6.54 -24.61 -35.04
N THR A 282 -6.15 -24.93 -33.81
CA THR A 282 -4.79 -24.68 -33.34
C THR A 282 -4.39 -25.81 -32.39
N SER A 283 -3.20 -26.36 -32.59
CA SER A 283 -2.65 -27.43 -31.75
C SER A 283 -1.82 -26.90 -30.58
N THR A 284 -1.48 -25.61 -30.58
CA THR A 284 -0.54 -25.03 -29.60
C THR A 284 -1.28 -24.15 -28.60
N ALA A 285 -1.05 -24.40 -27.31
CA ALA A 285 -1.53 -23.51 -26.27
C ALA A 285 -0.93 -22.11 -26.44
N GLY A 286 -1.71 -21.06 -26.19
CA GLY A 286 -1.25 -19.68 -26.35
C GLY A 286 -1.45 -19.09 -27.74
N SER A 287 -2.26 -19.73 -28.59
CA SER A 287 -2.45 -19.28 -29.96
C SER A 287 -3.26 -17.99 -30.07
N GLN A 288 -2.80 -17.08 -30.94
CA GLN A 288 -3.45 -15.79 -31.18
C GLN A 288 -4.48 -15.84 -32.31
N ARG A 289 -4.44 -16.90 -33.11
CA ARG A 289 -5.32 -17.15 -34.25
C ARG A 289 -5.38 -18.66 -34.51
N CYS A 290 -6.43 -19.10 -35.20
CA CYS A 290 -6.53 -20.46 -35.72
C CYS A 290 -5.94 -20.54 -37.14
N THR A 291 -5.50 -21.72 -37.53
CA THR A 291 -5.01 -22.03 -38.87
C THR A 291 -5.96 -22.98 -39.58
N ALA A 292 -6.02 -22.90 -40.92
CA ALA A 292 -6.86 -23.79 -41.71
C ALA A 292 -6.37 -25.24 -41.67
N CYS A 293 -7.31 -26.18 -41.69
CA CYS A 293 -6.97 -27.58 -41.88
C CYS A 293 -6.38 -27.81 -43.27
N ARG A 294 -5.17 -28.37 -43.33
CA ARG A 294 -4.52 -28.73 -44.60
C ARG A 294 -5.17 -30.01 -45.15
N TYR A 295 -5.41 -30.09 -46.45
CA TYR A 295 -5.98 -31.25 -47.16
C TYR A 295 -7.43 -31.60 -46.81
N GLY A 296 -8.32 -30.60 -46.66
CA GLY A 296 -9.77 -30.86 -46.53
C GLY A 296 -10.17 -31.61 -45.25
N GLY A 297 -9.27 -31.72 -44.28
CA GLY A 297 -9.61 -32.24 -42.95
C GLY A 297 -10.64 -31.33 -42.29
N THR A 298 -11.69 -31.89 -41.71
CA THR A 298 -12.71 -31.11 -41.01
C THR A 298 -12.48 -31.18 -39.50
N SER A 299 -12.36 -30.02 -38.83
CA SER A 299 -12.62 -29.95 -37.40
C SER A 299 -14.14 -29.95 -37.21
N ASN A 300 -14.73 -31.16 -37.17
CA ASN A 300 -16.20 -31.36 -37.12
C ASN A 300 -16.93 -30.71 -35.92
N ALA A 301 -16.21 -30.00 -35.03
CA ALA A 301 -16.79 -29.23 -33.92
C ALA A 301 -15.87 -28.05 -33.55
N ALA A 302 -16.47 -26.97 -33.07
CA ALA A 302 -15.73 -25.82 -32.54
C ALA A 302 -14.86 -26.25 -31.35
N GLY A 303 -13.63 -25.72 -31.25
CA GLY A 303 -12.75 -25.98 -30.11
C GLY A 303 -11.88 -27.23 -30.23
N ARG A 304 -11.85 -27.91 -31.39
CA ARG A 304 -11.00 -29.09 -31.58
C ARG A 304 -9.52 -28.71 -31.77
N PRO A 305 -8.59 -29.33 -31.01
CA PRO A 305 -7.16 -28.99 -31.08
C PRO A 305 -6.42 -29.61 -32.28
N ALA A 306 -7.10 -30.43 -33.08
CA ALA A 306 -6.54 -31.07 -34.26
C ALA A 306 -7.61 -31.29 -35.33
N CYS A 307 -7.18 -31.26 -36.59
CA CYS A 307 -8.00 -31.73 -37.71
C CYS A 307 -8.09 -33.25 -37.64
N GLN A 308 -9.27 -33.82 -37.92
CA GLN A 308 -9.32 -35.23 -38.30
C GLN A 308 -8.72 -35.36 -39.69
N GLY A 309 -7.70 -36.21 -39.83
CA GLY A 309 -7.10 -36.51 -41.13
C GLY A 309 -8.17 -37.00 -42.10
N SER A 310 -7.99 -36.69 -43.39
CA SER A 310 -8.81 -37.28 -44.45
C SER A 310 -8.66 -38.80 -44.38
N THR A 311 -9.73 -39.50 -44.00
CA THR A 311 -9.75 -40.96 -43.91
C THR A 311 -9.29 -41.53 -45.25
N ARG A 312 -8.29 -42.41 -45.25
CA ARG A 312 -7.86 -43.10 -46.47
C ARG A 312 -8.98 -44.05 -46.88
N LEU A 313 -9.73 -43.69 -47.91
CA LEU A 313 -10.82 -44.49 -48.44
C LEU A 313 -10.24 -45.56 -49.37
N SER A 314 -10.76 -46.78 -49.29
CA SER A 314 -10.43 -47.88 -50.21
C SER A 314 -11.68 -48.31 -50.94
N SER A 315 -11.57 -48.52 -52.24
CA SER A 315 -12.63 -49.09 -53.07
C SER A 315 -12.08 -50.28 -53.83
N ARG A 316 -12.90 -51.31 -53.97
CA ARG A 316 -12.57 -52.52 -54.71
C ARG A 316 -13.77 -52.99 -55.52
N VAL A 317 -13.54 -53.29 -56.79
CA VAL A 317 -14.54 -53.87 -57.70
C VAL A 317 -13.93 -55.01 -58.49
N CYS A 318 -14.75 -55.97 -58.88
CA CYS A 318 -14.31 -57.13 -59.67
C CYS A 318 -14.15 -56.76 -61.15
N GLU A 319 -13.49 -57.63 -61.91
CA GLU A 319 -13.41 -57.51 -63.37
C GLU A 319 -14.80 -57.34 -64.01
N ASP A 320 -14.87 -56.43 -64.99
CA ASP A 320 -16.06 -55.96 -65.70
C ASP A 320 -17.01 -55.04 -64.91
N GLU A 321 -16.75 -54.78 -63.62
CA GLU A 321 -17.50 -53.80 -62.84
C GLU A 321 -16.92 -52.38 -62.98
N THR A 322 -17.72 -51.37 -62.62
CA THR A 322 -17.29 -49.96 -62.63
C THR A 322 -17.01 -49.48 -61.21
N MET A 323 -15.77 -49.09 -60.95
CA MET A 323 -15.37 -48.41 -59.72
C MET A 323 -15.84 -46.96 -59.77
N SER A 324 -16.59 -46.52 -58.77
CA SER A 324 -16.93 -45.09 -58.59
C SER A 324 -16.31 -44.56 -57.31
N LEU A 325 -15.52 -43.48 -57.43
CA LEU A 325 -14.94 -42.77 -56.30
C LEU A 325 -15.63 -41.41 -56.17
N SER A 326 -15.89 -40.98 -54.94
CA SER A 326 -16.62 -39.73 -54.68
C SER A 326 -16.16 -39.07 -53.40
N CYS A 327 -16.01 -37.75 -53.46
CA CYS A 327 -15.77 -36.89 -52.31
C CYS A 327 -16.96 -35.97 -52.06
N ASN A 328 -17.09 -35.50 -50.81
CA ASN A 328 -18.08 -34.49 -50.43
C ASN A 328 -17.86 -33.16 -51.19
N TYR A 329 -18.89 -32.32 -51.21
CA TYR A 329 -18.83 -31.02 -51.88
C TYR A 329 -17.65 -30.17 -51.39
N GLY A 330 -16.92 -29.56 -52.33
CA GLY A 330 -15.72 -28.74 -52.04
C GLY A 330 -14.42 -29.54 -51.84
N LEU A 331 -14.43 -30.86 -52.05
CA LEU A 331 -13.24 -31.71 -51.97
C LEU A 331 -12.93 -32.41 -53.30
N GLU A 332 -11.65 -32.62 -53.57
CA GLU A 332 -11.11 -33.32 -54.74
C GLU A 332 -10.47 -34.66 -54.34
N ILE A 333 -10.54 -35.64 -55.23
CA ILE A 333 -9.94 -36.96 -55.06
C ILE A 333 -8.42 -36.86 -55.26
N GLN A 334 -7.66 -37.31 -54.27
CA GLN A 334 -6.23 -37.54 -54.36
C GLN A 334 -5.93 -39.05 -54.26
N VAL A 335 -5.49 -39.64 -55.37
CA VAL A 335 -5.23 -41.08 -55.50
C VAL A 335 -3.83 -41.42 -55.01
N HIS A 336 -3.75 -42.32 -54.02
CA HIS A 336 -2.49 -42.76 -53.41
C HIS A 336 -2.00 -44.11 -53.94
N TYR A 337 -2.92 -45.03 -54.22
CA TYR A 337 -2.63 -46.38 -54.69
C TYR A 337 -3.71 -46.84 -55.64
N ALA A 338 -3.35 -47.60 -56.68
CA ALA A 338 -4.29 -48.41 -57.42
C ALA A 338 -3.61 -49.64 -58.02
N MET A 339 -4.37 -50.73 -58.15
CA MET A 339 -3.92 -52.00 -58.66
C MET A 339 -5.06 -52.73 -59.38
N TYR A 340 -4.85 -53.08 -60.65
CA TYR A 340 -5.70 -53.97 -61.42
C TYR A 340 -4.97 -55.30 -61.68
N GLY A 341 -5.58 -56.43 -61.32
CA GLY A 341 -4.91 -57.74 -61.32
C GLY A 341 -5.43 -58.64 -60.20
N ARG A 342 -4.56 -59.43 -59.57
CA ARG A 342 -4.88 -60.28 -58.42
C ARG A 342 -3.69 -60.44 -57.48
N LYS A 343 -3.90 -60.25 -56.17
CA LYS A 343 -2.92 -60.51 -55.11
C LYS A 343 -3.41 -61.50 -54.05
N ASN A 344 -4.65 -62.00 -54.17
CA ASN A 344 -5.28 -62.93 -53.24
C ASN A 344 -6.25 -63.87 -53.97
N GLY A 345 -6.32 -65.13 -53.54
CA GLY A 345 -7.20 -66.17 -54.09
C GLY A 345 -8.69 -66.08 -53.68
N SER A 346 -9.05 -65.30 -52.67
CA SER A 346 -10.44 -65.19 -52.20
C SER A 346 -11.24 -64.04 -52.82
N THR A 347 -10.57 -62.95 -53.18
CA THR A 347 -11.21 -61.71 -53.65
C THR A 347 -11.67 -61.86 -55.09
N CYS A 348 -12.94 -61.57 -55.40
CA CYS A 348 -13.49 -61.69 -56.76
C CYS A 348 -13.19 -63.05 -57.41
N LYS A 349 -13.36 -64.14 -56.66
CA LYS A 349 -13.06 -65.49 -57.16
C LYS A 349 -14.15 -65.93 -58.14
N LYS A 350 -13.77 -66.10 -59.41
CA LYS A 350 -14.60 -66.72 -60.46
C LYS A 350 -13.78 -67.84 -61.10
N GLY A 351 -14.29 -69.08 -61.03
CA GLY A 351 -13.64 -70.25 -61.63
C GLY A 351 -12.30 -70.66 -61.01
N TRP A 352 -11.51 -71.40 -61.78
CA TRP A 352 -10.15 -71.83 -61.44
C TRP A 352 -9.16 -70.69 -61.62
N LEU A 353 -8.27 -70.48 -60.65
CA LEU A 353 -7.28 -69.41 -60.68
C LEU A 353 -5.93 -69.97 -61.16
N LEU A 354 -5.45 -69.45 -62.30
CA LEU A 354 -4.13 -69.82 -62.87
C LEU A 354 -2.97 -69.14 -62.14
N THR A 355 -3.15 -67.91 -61.65
CA THR A 355 -2.18 -67.22 -60.79
C THR A 355 -2.86 -66.44 -59.68
N HIS A 356 -2.13 -66.19 -58.59
CA HIS A 356 -2.59 -65.46 -57.41
C HIS A 356 -1.82 -64.16 -57.21
N ASP A 357 -0.82 -63.90 -58.06
CA ASP A 357 0.05 -62.74 -57.98
C ASP A 357 0.31 -62.15 -59.37
N CYS A 358 -0.51 -61.16 -59.74
CA CYS A 358 -0.36 -60.35 -60.94
C CYS A 358 -0.91 -58.93 -60.72
N ALA A 359 -0.29 -57.93 -61.34
CA ALA A 359 -0.78 -56.56 -61.33
C ALA A 359 -0.35 -55.83 -62.60
N SER A 360 -1.23 -55.00 -63.15
CA SER A 360 -0.88 -54.10 -64.25
C SER A 360 0.02 -52.97 -63.76
N SER A 361 1.13 -52.74 -64.46
CA SER A 361 2.07 -51.64 -64.19
C SER A 361 1.44 -50.25 -64.32
N ASN A 362 0.32 -50.15 -65.01
CA ASN A 362 -0.30 -48.88 -65.41
C ASN A 362 -1.46 -48.50 -64.48
N SER A 363 -1.74 -49.33 -63.48
CA SER A 363 -2.93 -49.22 -62.63
C SER A 363 -3.04 -47.84 -61.96
N LEU A 364 -1.96 -47.38 -61.32
CA LEU A 364 -1.95 -46.10 -60.62
C LEU A 364 -2.04 -44.90 -61.57
N SER A 365 -1.34 -44.93 -62.71
CA SER A 365 -1.37 -43.83 -63.68
C SER A 365 -2.75 -43.70 -64.30
N LYS A 366 -3.40 -44.81 -64.67
CA LYS A 366 -4.76 -44.80 -65.20
C LYS A 366 -5.80 -44.34 -64.18
N VAL A 367 -5.74 -44.80 -62.94
CA VAL A 367 -6.69 -44.29 -61.93
C VAL A 367 -6.47 -42.81 -61.63
N ARG A 368 -5.22 -42.33 -61.62
CA ARG A 368 -4.93 -40.89 -61.49
C ARG A 368 -5.47 -40.09 -62.67
N GLU A 369 -5.26 -40.54 -63.91
CA GLU A 369 -5.75 -39.88 -65.12
C GLU A 369 -7.27 -39.62 -65.08
N TYR A 370 -8.03 -40.61 -64.59
CA TYR A 370 -9.49 -40.53 -64.54
C TYR A 370 -10.04 -39.83 -63.29
N CYS A 371 -9.35 -39.91 -62.15
CA CYS A 371 -9.91 -39.50 -60.85
C CYS A 371 -9.20 -38.34 -60.15
N GLN A 372 -7.91 -38.13 -60.40
CA GLN A 372 -7.12 -37.13 -59.68
C GLN A 372 -7.70 -35.73 -59.91
N GLY A 373 -7.89 -34.97 -58.83
CA GLY A 373 -8.41 -33.60 -58.89
C GLY A 373 -9.91 -33.49 -59.20
N ARG A 374 -10.63 -34.62 -59.32
CA ARG A 374 -12.08 -34.61 -59.56
C ARG A 374 -12.84 -34.83 -58.25
N ARG A 375 -14.06 -34.28 -58.15
CA ARG A 375 -14.97 -34.57 -57.02
C ARG A 375 -15.54 -35.99 -57.09
N THR A 376 -15.83 -36.46 -58.30
CA THR A 376 -16.39 -37.79 -58.58
C THR A 376 -15.75 -38.34 -59.86
N CYS A 377 -15.47 -39.64 -59.90
CA CYS A 377 -15.01 -40.32 -61.11
C CYS A 377 -15.57 -41.75 -61.16
N SER A 378 -15.62 -42.31 -62.37
CA SER A 378 -15.98 -43.70 -62.61
C SER A 378 -14.99 -44.33 -63.60
N ILE A 379 -14.52 -45.54 -63.29
CA ILE A 379 -13.55 -46.30 -64.09
C ILE A 379 -14.01 -47.74 -64.20
N GLN A 380 -14.00 -48.28 -65.41
CA GLN A 380 -14.28 -49.70 -65.64
C GLN A 380 -13.06 -50.57 -65.34
N ALA A 381 -13.24 -51.64 -64.58
CA ALA A 381 -12.21 -52.61 -64.24
C ALA A 381 -12.04 -53.66 -65.35
N SER A 382 -11.48 -53.26 -66.49
CA SER A 382 -11.38 -54.11 -67.69
C SER A 382 -9.99 -54.08 -68.34
N ASN A 383 -9.71 -55.12 -69.14
CA ASN A 383 -8.48 -55.23 -69.94
C ASN A 383 -8.30 -54.08 -70.94
N SER A 384 -9.39 -53.46 -71.41
CA SER A 384 -9.33 -52.31 -72.33
C SER A 384 -8.77 -51.05 -71.67
N VAL A 385 -8.93 -50.90 -70.36
CA VAL A 385 -8.47 -49.72 -69.60
C VAL A 385 -7.06 -49.96 -69.03
N PHE A 386 -6.82 -51.15 -68.48
CA PHE A 386 -5.60 -51.45 -67.71
C PHE A 386 -4.63 -52.40 -68.39
N GLY A 387 -4.97 -52.92 -69.57
CA GLY A 387 -4.25 -54.04 -70.19
C GLY A 387 -4.58 -55.38 -69.53
N GLU A 388 -4.00 -56.46 -70.05
CA GLU A 388 -4.22 -57.82 -69.56
C GLU A 388 -2.97 -58.34 -68.80
N PRO A 389 -2.86 -58.08 -67.48
CA PRO A 389 -1.67 -58.44 -66.71
C PRO A 389 -1.53 -59.93 -66.39
N CYS A 390 -2.61 -60.71 -66.53
CA CYS A 390 -2.62 -62.15 -66.28
C CYS A 390 -3.78 -62.81 -67.02
N PHE A 391 -3.46 -63.49 -68.11
CA PHE A 391 -4.41 -64.23 -68.93
C PHE A 391 -5.02 -65.41 -68.15
N GLY A 392 -6.32 -65.64 -68.33
CA GLY A 392 -7.05 -66.75 -67.70
C GLY A 392 -7.24 -66.65 -66.17
N THR A 393 -6.81 -65.54 -65.55
CA THR A 393 -7.07 -65.25 -64.13
C THR A 393 -8.05 -64.10 -64.00
N ALA A 394 -9.14 -64.30 -63.27
CA ALA A 394 -10.09 -63.21 -62.97
C ALA A 394 -9.38 -62.10 -62.18
N LYS A 395 -9.60 -60.83 -62.50
CA LYS A 395 -8.92 -59.68 -61.87
C LYS A 395 -9.88 -58.86 -61.00
N TYR A 396 -9.31 -57.94 -60.23
CA TYR A 396 -10.05 -56.90 -59.52
C TYR A 396 -9.26 -55.60 -59.57
N LEU A 397 -9.98 -54.48 -59.55
CA LEU A 397 -9.42 -53.15 -59.36
C LEU A 397 -9.55 -52.77 -57.89
N GLU A 398 -8.45 -52.36 -57.28
CA GLU A 398 -8.41 -51.80 -55.93
C GLU A 398 -7.72 -50.43 -55.97
N ALA A 399 -8.30 -49.43 -55.33
CA ALA A 399 -7.71 -48.10 -55.23
C ALA A 399 -7.86 -47.53 -53.82
N THR A 400 -6.82 -46.82 -53.35
CA THR A 400 -6.91 -46.01 -52.12
C THR A 400 -6.71 -44.54 -52.42
N TYR A 401 -7.55 -43.69 -51.82
CA TYR A 401 -7.58 -42.26 -52.07
C TYR A 401 -7.95 -41.48 -50.80
N THR A 402 -7.70 -40.18 -50.82
CA THR A 402 -8.19 -39.22 -49.82
C THR A 402 -8.95 -38.10 -50.50
N CYS A 403 -9.89 -37.50 -49.78
CA CYS A 403 -10.59 -36.30 -50.24
C CYS A 403 -9.88 -35.07 -49.66
N ILE A 404 -9.38 -34.18 -50.51
CA ILE A 404 -8.60 -33.00 -50.10
C ILE A 404 -9.27 -31.72 -50.57
N GLY A 405 -9.19 -30.65 -49.77
CA GLY A 405 -9.66 -29.33 -50.17
C GLY A 405 -8.69 -28.68 -51.15
N THR A 406 -9.22 -27.90 -52.10
CA THR A 406 -8.44 -27.06 -53.01
C THR A 406 -7.74 -25.94 -52.22
N PRO A 407 -6.44 -25.68 -52.44
CA PRO A 407 -5.69 -24.63 -51.75
C PRO A 407 -6.22 -23.22 -52.00
#